data_AF-A0A8J7VPB8-F1
#
_entry.id   AF-A0A8J7VPB8-F1
#
_cell.length_a   1.000
_cell.length_b   1.000
_cell.length_c   1.000
_cell.angle_alpha   90.00
_cell.angle_beta   90.00
_cell.angle_gamma   90.00
#
_symmetry.space_group_name_H-M   'P 1'
#
loop_
_entity.id
_entity.type
_entity.pdbx_description
1 polymer ?
#
loop_
_entity_poly.entity_id
_entity_poly.type
_entity_poly.pdbx_seq_one_letter_code
_entity_poly.pdbx_strand_id
1 'polypeptide(L)'
;MAARLLDLTRLVSRLGRGPMTGVDRVEYAYLAHLLGLESAVFGLVRTRIGFALLDRSGVEALADLVRGNTSVGKAGLLGRLCYPKSPHRAAAESEVRRLAMARCSRIGLARMVRRYLPQGGSYLNVGHANLTQRNLAALHVAGCGIAVLVHDTIPLDHPQFCRPDTIPGFRRKISAVAHHADLVIHSTQDARAKTESHFSAAGRVPAGVVANLGVPVPEPGPLPEGFDPLPPY
;
A
#
# COMPACT_ATOMS: atom_id res chain seq x y z
N MET A 1 0.32 22.47 -4.59
CA MET A 1 0.30 21.42 -3.55
C MET A 1 1.22 20.28 -3.93
N ALA A 2 1.91 19.66 -2.97
CA ALA A 2 2.80 18.52 -3.23
C ALA A 2 2.03 17.28 -3.72
N ALA A 3 2.58 16.58 -4.72
CA ALA A 3 1.96 15.37 -5.27
C ALA A 3 2.03 14.19 -4.28
N ARG A 4 1.06 13.28 -4.34
CA ARG A 4 0.97 12.07 -3.49
C ARG A 4 1.10 10.82 -4.34
N LEU A 5 2.13 10.02 -4.09
CA LEU A 5 2.36 8.73 -4.73
C LEU A 5 2.03 7.60 -3.75
N LEU A 6 0.86 6.98 -3.91
CA LEU A 6 0.45 5.85 -3.08
C LEU A 6 0.96 4.54 -3.68
N ASP A 7 1.62 3.71 -2.88
CA ASP A 7 1.86 2.32 -3.27
C ASP A 7 0.54 1.54 -3.26
N LEU A 8 0.16 0.99 -4.40
CA LEU A 8 -1.08 0.24 -4.60
C LEU A 8 -0.81 -1.24 -4.92
N THR A 9 0.45 -1.67 -4.75
CA THR A 9 0.88 -3.03 -5.11
C THR A 9 0.11 -4.09 -4.33
N ARG A 10 -0.19 -3.83 -3.05
CA ARG A 10 -0.92 -4.79 -2.23
C ARG A 10 -2.37 -4.91 -2.71
N LEU A 11 -3.11 -3.81 -2.86
CA LEU A 11 -4.46 -3.84 -3.44
C LEU A 11 -4.51 -4.62 -4.76
N VAL A 12 -3.60 -4.34 -5.69
CA VAL A 12 -3.51 -5.07 -6.97
C VAL A 12 -3.25 -6.56 -6.76
N SER A 13 -2.37 -6.94 -5.82
CA SER A 13 -2.07 -8.35 -5.54
C SER A 13 -3.26 -9.12 -4.94
N ARG A 14 -4.26 -8.41 -4.43
CA ARG A 14 -5.47 -8.95 -3.78
C ARG A 14 -6.68 -8.97 -4.72
N LEU A 15 -6.62 -8.32 -5.89
CA LEU A 15 -7.69 -8.37 -6.89
C LEU A 15 -8.05 -9.81 -7.24
N GLY A 16 -9.34 -10.14 -7.14
CA GLY A 16 -9.88 -11.47 -7.42
C GLY A 16 -9.58 -12.53 -6.36
N ARG A 17 -9.10 -12.18 -5.17
CA ARG A 17 -8.80 -13.13 -4.07
C ARG A 17 -9.83 -13.10 -2.92
N GLY A 18 -11.05 -12.67 -3.21
CA GLY A 18 -12.12 -12.52 -2.23
C GLY A 18 -12.12 -11.16 -1.53
N PRO A 19 -12.78 -11.04 -0.36
CA PRO A 19 -12.98 -9.76 0.31
C PRO A 19 -11.68 -9.12 0.80
N MET A 20 -11.72 -7.80 0.98
CA MET A 20 -10.61 -7.01 1.52
C MET A 20 -10.31 -7.42 2.97
N THR A 21 -9.04 -7.70 3.25
CA THR A 21 -8.53 -7.88 4.62
C THR A 21 -8.43 -6.54 5.36
N GLY A 22 -8.08 -6.55 6.65
CA GLY A 22 -7.87 -5.32 7.44
C GLY A 22 -6.93 -4.32 6.75
N VAL A 23 -5.71 -4.74 6.39
CA VAL A 23 -4.74 -3.88 5.70
C VAL A 23 -5.25 -3.42 4.33
N ASP A 24 -5.96 -4.27 3.59
CA ASP A 24 -6.53 -3.91 2.28
C ASP A 24 -7.57 -2.78 2.43
N ARG A 25 -8.40 -2.83 3.48
CA ARG A 25 -9.37 -1.77 3.78
C ARG A 25 -8.70 -0.45 4.16
N VAL A 26 -7.61 -0.49 4.92
CA VAL A 26 -6.86 0.72 5.27
C VAL A 26 -6.20 1.32 4.02
N GLU A 27 -5.52 0.51 3.20
CA GLU A 27 -4.91 0.97 1.95
C GLU A 27 -5.96 1.59 1.00
N TYR A 28 -7.15 0.98 0.90
CA TYR A 28 -8.27 1.54 0.14
C TYR A 28 -8.83 2.84 0.74
N ALA A 29 -8.92 2.96 2.06
CA ALA A 29 -9.37 4.19 2.71
C ALA A 29 -8.43 5.37 2.42
N TYR A 30 -7.11 5.13 2.43
CA TYR A 30 -6.12 6.12 2.02
C TYR A 30 -6.22 6.47 0.54
N LEU A 31 -6.42 5.48 -0.33
CA LEU A 31 -6.68 5.69 -1.75
C LEU A 31 -7.89 6.61 -1.97
N ALA A 32 -9.03 6.29 -1.36
CA ALA A 32 -10.26 7.07 -1.46
C ALA A 32 -10.08 8.49 -0.91
N HIS A 33 -9.43 8.64 0.25
CA HIS A 33 -9.14 9.95 0.82
C HIS A 33 -8.28 10.81 -0.10
N LEU A 34 -7.19 10.24 -0.64
CA LEU A 34 -6.29 10.96 -1.56
C LEU A 34 -7.02 11.39 -2.84
N LEU A 35 -7.88 10.54 -3.39
CA LEU A 35 -8.69 10.88 -4.56
C LEU A 35 -9.63 12.07 -4.32
N GLY A 36 -10.11 12.25 -3.08
CA GLY A 36 -10.91 13.42 -2.68
C GLY A 36 -10.13 14.71 -2.47
N LEU A 37 -8.79 14.68 -2.46
CA LEU A 37 -7.95 15.88 -2.34
C LEU A 37 -7.71 16.51 -3.72
N GLU A 38 -7.60 17.84 -3.75
CA GLU A 38 -7.22 18.59 -4.95
C GLU A 38 -5.75 18.37 -5.37
N SER A 39 -4.91 17.83 -4.47
CA SER A 39 -3.52 17.52 -4.79
C SER A 39 -3.41 16.48 -5.91
N ALA A 40 -2.33 16.53 -6.69
CA ALA A 40 -2.05 15.52 -7.70
C ALA A 40 -1.81 14.14 -7.03
N VAL A 41 -2.54 13.13 -7.49
CA VAL A 41 -2.46 11.75 -6.97
C VAL A 41 -1.90 10.84 -8.05
N PHE A 42 -0.98 9.98 -7.63
CA PHE A 42 -0.36 8.95 -8.45
C PHE A 42 -0.40 7.61 -7.73
N GLY A 43 -0.47 6.53 -8.50
CA GLY A 43 -0.38 5.16 -8.00
C GLY A 43 0.91 4.49 -8.44
N LEU A 44 1.67 3.91 -7.52
CA LEU A 44 2.81 3.05 -7.83
C LEU A 44 2.42 1.59 -7.65
N VAL A 45 2.60 0.78 -8.69
CA VAL A 45 2.35 -0.66 -8.63
C VAL A 45 3.59 -1.43 -9.07
N ARG A 46 4.10 -2.31 -8.21
CA ARG A 46 5.12 -3.28 -8.61
C ARG A 46 4.48 -4.45 -9.33
N THR A 47 4.97 -4.70 -10.53
CA THR A 47 4.64 -5.85 -11.37
C THR A 47 5.78 -6.87 -11.37
N ARG A 48 5.60 -8.03 -12.02
CA ARG A 48 6.69 -9.01 -12.15
C ARG A 48 7.92 -8.44 -12.86
N ILE A 49 7.68 -7.61 -13.88
CA ILE A 49 8.70 -7.11 -14.81
C ILE A 49 9.23 -5.72 -14.45
N GLY A 50 8.65 -5.04 -13.45
CA GLY A 50 9.10 -3.71 -13.04
C GLY A 50 8.04 -2.95 -12.27
N PHE A 51 7.87 -1.67 -12.60
CA PHE A 51 6.89 -0.79 -11.98
C PHE A 51 5.96 -0.19 -13.04
N ALA A 52 4.73 0.05 -12.63
CA ALA A 52 3.75 0.84 -13.35
C ALA A 52 3.40 2.07 -12.50
N LEU A 53 3.30 3.21 -13.17
CA LEU A 53 2.85 4.47 -12.61
C LEU A 53 1.47 4.78 -13.20
N LEU A 54 0.55 5.15 -12.32
CA LEU A 54 -0.83 5.55 -12.63
C LEU A 54 -0.97 7.05 -12.34
N ASP A 55 -1.60 7.81 -13.23
CA ASP A 55 -2.21 9.12 -12.91
C ASP A 55 -3.49 8.92 -12.11
N ARG A 56 -4.11 10.02 -11.71
CA ARG A 56 -5.46 10.10 -11.17
C ARG A 56 -6.47 9.23 -11.92
N SER A 57 -6.58 9.30 -13.24
CA SER A 57 -7.56 8.49 -13.99
C SER A 57 -7.27 6.99 -13.89
N GLY A 58 -5.99 6.58 -13.99
CA GLY A 58 -5.59 5.19 -13.75
C GLY A 58 -5.83 4.73 -12.30
N VAL A 59 -5.69 5.62 -11.34
CA VAL A 59 -5.95 5.37 -9.90
C VAL A 59 -7.46 5.23 -9.64
N GLU A 60 -8.29 6.07 -10.23
CA GLU A 60 -9.77 6.00 -10.16
C GLU A 60 -10.28 4.70 -10.77
N ALA A 61 -9.83 4.36 -11.99
CA ALA A 61 -10.18 3.10 -12.62
C ALA A 61 -9.72 1.88 -11.81
N LEU A 62 -8.56 1.95 -11.15
CA LEU A 62 -8.11 0.90 -10.24
C LEU A 62 -8.99 0.83 -8.98
N ALA A 63 -9.46 1.96 -8.45
CA ALA A 63 -10.39 1.98 -7.31
C ALA A 63 -11.71 1.28 -7.65
N ASP A 64 -12.24 1.49 -8.86
CA ASP A 64 -13.44 0.80 -9.36
C ASP A 64 -13.25 -0.71 -9.49
N LEU A 65 -12.07 -1.15 -9.97
CA LEU A 65 -11.72 -2.58 -10.01
C LEU A 65 -11.66 -3.19 -8.60
N VAL A 66 -11.09 -2.47 -7.63
CA VAL A 66 -10.97 -2.94 -6.23
C VAL A 66 -12.34 -3.04 -5.55
N ARG A 67 -13.24 -2.09 -5.82
CA ARG A 67 -14.62 -2.09 -5.31
C ARG A 67 -15.52 -3.12 -5.99
N GLY A 68 -15.11 -3.65 -7.14
CA GLY A 68 -15.95 -4.53 -7.96
C GLY A 68 -16.99 -3.79 -8.79
N ASN A 69 -16.87 -2.46 -8.93
CA ASN A 69 -17.71 -1.65 -9.83
C ASN A 69 -17.43 -2.00 -11.30
N THR A 70 -16.20 -2.42 -11.59
CA THR A 70 -15.78 -2.91 -12.90
C THR A 70 -15.13 -4.28 -12.76
N SER A 71 -15.41 -5.19 -13.70
CA SER A 71 -14.80 -6.51 -13.71
C SER A 71 -13.35 -6.47 -14.24
N VAL A 72 -12.45 -7.20 -13.58
CA VAL A 72 -11.08 -7.41 -14.10
C VAL A 72 -11.16 -8.18 -15.42
N GLY A 73 -10.57 -7.64 -16.48
CA GLY A 73 -10.56 -8.25 -17.81
C GLY A 73 -9.66 -9.48 -17.92
N LYS A 74 -9.58 -10.03 -19.14
CA LYS A 74 -8.72 -11.21 -19.41
C LYS A 74 -7.25 -10.84 -19.42
N ALA A 75 -6.41 -11.74 -18.88
CA ALA A 75 -4.97 -11.62 -18.93
C ALA A 75 -4.44 -11.62 -20.37
N GLY A 76 -3.61 -10.63 -20.71
CA GLY A 76 -2.85 -10.60 -21.96
C GLY A 76 -1.69 -11.61 -21.96
N LEU A 77 -1.06 -11.82 -23.12
CA LEU A 77 0.01 -12.82 -23.32
C LEU A 77 1.14 -12.68 -22.30
N LEU A 78 1.67 -11.47 -22.10
CA LEU A 78 2.71 -11.20 -21.11
C LEU A 78 2.29 -11.56 -19.68
N GLY A 79 1.02 -11.31 -19.33
CA GLY A 79 0.47 -11.66 -18.02
C GLY A 79 0.43 -13.17 -17.81
N ARG A 80 -0.03 -13.93 -18.81
CA ARG A 80 -0.09 -15.39 -18.79
C ARG A 80 1.31 -16.02 -18.66
N LEU A 81 2.29 -15.47 -19.39
CA LEU A 81 3.69 -15.91 -19.30
C LEU A 81 4.30 -15.60 -17.92
N CYS A 82 3.99 -14.43 -17.36
CA CYS A 82 4.48 -14.02 -16.05
C CYS A 82 3.91 -14.84 -14.89
N TYR A 83 2.65 -15.28 -15.01
CA TYR A 83 1.90 -15.96 -13.95
C TYR A 83 1.09 -17.16 -14.48
N PRO A 84 1.75 -18.21 -14.98
CA PRO A 84 1.06 -19.36 -15.56
C PRO A 84 0.16 -20.08 -14.54
N LYS A 85 0.53 -20.07 -13.25
CA LYS A 85 -0.21 -20.71 -12.15
C LYS A 85 -1.07 -19.74 -11.34
N SER A 86 -1.29 -18.51 -11.81
CA SER A 86 -2.03 -17.49 -11.05
C SER A 86 -2.82 -16.56 -11.97
N PRO A 87 -3.96 -17.03 -12.52
CA PRO A 87 -4.74 -16.29 -13.51
C PRO A 87 -5.23 -14.94 -12.99
N HIS A 88 -5.68 -14.86 -11.73
CA HIS A 88 -6.08 -13.58 -11.11
C HIS A 88 -4.94 -12.55 -11.11
N ARG A 89 -3.71 -12.98 -10.82
CA ARG A 89 -2.55 -12.09 -10.81
C ARG A 89 -2.12 -11.70 -12.23
N ALA A 90 -2.23 -12.62 -13.18
CA ALA A 90 -2.00 -12.35 -14.60
C ALA A 90 -2.98 -11.29 -15.13
N ALA A 91 -4.25 -11.39 -14.76
CA ALA A 91 -5.31 -10.46 -15.12
C ALA A 91 -5.10 -9.09 -14.46
N ALA A 92 -4.91 -9.06 -13.13
CA ALA A 92 -4.65 -7.83 -12.38
C ALA A 92 -3.45 -7.03 -12.93
N GLU A 93 -2.31 -7.68 -13.16
CA GLU A 93 -1.16 -6.98 -13.75
C GLU A 93 -1.37 -6.58 -15.22
N SER A 94 -2.28 -7.24 -15.95
CA SER A 94 -2.65 -6.82 -17.29
C SER A 94 -3.49 -5.54 -17.27
N GLU A 95 -4.45 -5.44 -16.35
CA GLU A 95 -5.22 -4.20 -16.17
C GLU A 95 -4.31 -3.05 -15.74
N VAL A 96 -3.45 -3.27 -14.74
CA VAL A 96 -2.49 -2.24 -14.32
C VAL A 96 -1.63 -1.77 -15.49
N ARG A 97 -1.21 -2.65 -16.40
CA ARG A 97 -0.45 -2.24 -17.59
C ARG A 97 -1.26 -1.40 -18.57
N ARG A 98 -2.58 -1.60 -18.66
CA ARG A 98 -3.47 -0.79 -19.51
C ARG A 98 -3.75 0.57 -18.89
N LEU A 99 -3.92 0.61 -17.56
CA LEU A 99 -4.16 1.84 -16.80
C LEU A 99 -2.89 2.69 -16.61
N ALA A 100 -1.70 2.10 -16.80
CA ALA A 100 -0.43 2.78 -16.56
C ALA A 100 -0.14 3.91 -17.54
N MET A 101 0.04 5.13 -17.02
CA MET A 101 0.60 6.25 -17.79
C MET A 101 2.08 6.03 -18.16
N ALA A 102 2.82 5.31 -17.32
CA ALA A 102 4.24 5.04 -17.51
C ALA A 102 4.63 3.70 -16.87
N ARG A 103 5.67 3.07 -17.42
CA ARG A 103 6.23 1.82 -16.90
C ARG A 103 7.75 1.88 -16.98
N CYS A 104 8.40 1.20 -16.04
CA CYS A 104 9.85 1.05 -16.06
C CYS A 104 10.26 -0.34 -15.58
N SER A 105 11.49 -0.75 -15.93
CA SER A 105 12.12 -1.91 -15.32
C SER A 105 12.43 -1.64 -13.84
N ARG A 106 12.88 -2.68 -13.11
CA ARG A 106 13.20 -2.55 -11.67
C ARG A 106 14.30 -1.53 -11.35
N ILE A 107 15.20 -1.24 -12.29
CA ILE A 107 16.27 -0.23 -12.11
C ILE A 107 15.80 1.18 -12.49
N GLY A 108 14.71 1.31 -13.22
CA GLY A 108 14.22 2.58 -13.75
C GLY A 108 13.35 3.41 -12.80
N LEU A 109 13.11 2.94 -11.56
CA LEU A 109 12.14 3.55 -10.65
C LEU A 109 12.44 5.03 -10.41
N ALA A 110 13.67 5.36 -9.99
CA ALA A 110 14.05 6.76 -9.71
C ALA A 110 13.86 7.67 -10.93
N ARG A 111 14.27 7.20 -12.12
CA ARG A 111 14.14 7.93 -13.37
C ARG A 111 12.68 8.17 -13.74
N MET A 112 11.83 7.14 -13.62
CA MET A 112 10.40 7.26 -13.90
C MET A 112 9.75 8.26 -12.96
N VAL A 113 10.03 8.16 -11.65
CA VAL A 113 9.45 9.06 -10.66
C VAL A 113 9.88 10.51 -10.90
N ARG A 114 11.17 10.79 -11.10
CA ARG A 114 11.67 12.16 -11.42
C ARG A 114 11.06 12.75 -12.68
N ARG A 115 10.70 11.91 -13.66
CA ARG A 115 10.14 12.37 -14.94
C ARG A 115 8.68 12.80 -14.84
N TYR A 116 7.89 12.10 -14.02
CA TYR A 116 6.44 12.24 -14.02
C TYR A 116 5.87 12.88 -12.75
N LEU A 117 6.56 12.78 -11.62
CA LEU A 117 6.10 13.41 -10.38
C LEU A 117 6.66 14.83 -10.25
N PRO A 118 5.81 15.80 -9.85
CA PRO A 118 6.28 17.12 -9.43
C PRO A 118 7.34 17.02 -8.32
N GLN A 119 8.30 17.95 -8.33
CA GLN A 119 9.33 18.03 -7.28
C GLN A 119 8.69 18.20 -5.90
N GLY A 120 9.27 17.55 -4.90
CA GLY A 120 8.76 17.56 -3.52
C GLY A 120 7.52 16.70 -3.30
N GLY A 121 7.17 15.80 -4.22
CA GLY A 121 6.12 14.81 -4.02
C GLY A 121 6.41 13.88 -2.83
N SER A 122 5.38 13.26 -2.26
CA SER A 122 5.54 12.29 -1.16
C SER A 122 5.11 10.90 -1.61
N TYR A 123 5.92 9.91 -1.29
CA TYR A 123 5.57 8.50 -1.40
C TYR A 123 4.92 8.03 -0.09
N LEU A 124 3.77 7.39 -0.22
CA LEU A 124 3.02 6.81 0.89
C LEU A 124 2.90 5.30 0.71
N ASN A 125 3.25 4.54 1.74
CA ASN A 125 3.10 3.10 1.76
C ASN A 125 2.32 2.63 2.98
N VAL A 126 1.15 2.06 2.73
CA VAL A 126 0.27 1.52 3.77
C VAL A 126 0.16 -0.01 3.68
N GLY A 127 0.37 -0.60 2.50
CA GLY A 127 0.24 -2.04 2.27
C GLY A 127 1.49 -2.88 2.56
N HIS A 128 2.60 -2.27 2.97
CA HIS A 128 3.92 -2.92 3.19
C HIS A 128 4.46 -3.70 1.98
N ALA A 129 4.02 -3.33 0.79
CA ALA A 129 4.66 -3.76 -0.43
C ALA A 129 5.92 -2.94 -0.68
N ASN A 130 6.88 -3.44 -1.45
CA ASN A 130 8.03 -2.65 -1.93
C ASN A 130 8.98 -2.02 -0.88
N LEU A 131 8.75 -2.23 0.42
CA LEU A 131 9.63 -1.80 1.52
C LEU A 131 10.96 -2.55 1.49
N THR A 132 11.86 -2.10 0.64
CA THR A 132 13.20 -2.65 0.45
C THR A 132 14.18 -1.49 0.37
N GLN A 133 15.41 -1.69 0.87
CA GLN A 133 16.47 -0.68 0.85
C GLN A 133 16.59 -0.02 -0.54
N ARG A 134 16.69 -0.84 -1.59
CA ARG A 134 16.79 -0.38 -2.98
C ARG A 134 15.64 0.52 -3.43
N ASN A 135 14.39 0.13 -3.17
CA ASN A 135 13.24 0.88 -3.68
C ASN A 135 13.06 2.20 -2.94
N LEU A 136 13.20 2.18 -1.61
CA LEU A 136 13.08 3.39 -0.80
C LEU A 136 14.23 4.35 -1.11
N ALA A 137 15.47 3.86 -1.24
CA ALA A 137 16.59 4.67 -1.71
C ALA A 137 16.33 5.28 -3.10
N ALA A 138 15.77 4.51 -4.05
CA ALA A 138 15.44 5.03 -5.38
C ALA A 138 14.37 6.15 -5.34
N LEU A 139 13.38 6.06 -4.44
CA LEU A 139 12.37 7.09 -4.24
C LEU A 139 12.95 8.33 -3.56
N HIS A 140 13.84 8.14 -2.58
CA HIS A 140 14.56 9.24 -1.94
C HIS A 140 15.46 9.98 -2.94
N VAL A 141 16.23 9.24 -3.75
CA VAL A 141 17.00 9.80 -4.88
C VAL A 141 16.07 10.51 -5.87
N ALA A 142 14.83 10.05 -6.04
CA ALA A 142 13.87 10.75 -6.90
C ALA A 142 13.35 12.08 -6.32
N GLY A 143 13.74 12.44 -5.09
CA GLY A 143 13.31 13.65 -4.40
C GLY A 143 11.96 13.51 -3.70
N CYS A 144 11.53 12.27 -3.42
CA CYS A 144 10.29 12.03 -2.68
C CYS A 144 10.52 12.01 -1.17
N GLY A 145 9.64 12.66 -0.41
CA GLY A 145 9.48 12.38 1.01
C GLY A 145 8.80 11.03 1.22
N ILE A 146 9.30 10.20 2.12
CA ILE A 146 8.86 8.81 2.30
C ILE A 146 8.07 8.70 3.61
N ALA A 147 6.77 8.43 3.49
CA ALA A 147 5.88 8.13 4.60
C ALA A 147 5.44 6.66 4.56
N VAL A 148 5.55 5.96 5.68
CA VAL A 148 5.13 4.56 5.81
C VAL A 148 4.22 4.40 7.00
N LEU A 149 3.04 3.79 6.81
CA LEU A 149 2.19 3.38 7.91
C LEU A 149 2.61 1.98 8.37
N VAL A 150 3.04 1.85 9.62
CA VAL A 150 3.34 0.56 10.25
C VAL A 150 2.16 0.16 11.13
N HIS A 151 1.44 -0.89 10.71
CA HIS A 151 0.24 -1.36 11.40
C HIS A 151 0.57 -1.94 12.77
N ASP A 152 1.57 -2.81 12.80
CA ASP A 152 2.08 -3.50 13.99
C ASP A 152 3.46 -4.11 13.68
N THR A 153 4.10 -4.63 14.72
CA THR A 153 5.34 -5.42 14.65
C THR A 153 5.14 -6.85 15.15
N ILE A 154 3.91 -7.38 15.07
CA ILE A 154 3.55 -8.74 15.52
C ILE A 154 4.52 -9.81 14.97
N PRO A 155 4.95 -9.78 13.68
CA PRO A 155 5.89 -10.78 13.19
C PRO A 155 7.25 -10.80 13.90
N LEU A 156 7.64 -9.73 14.59
CA LEU A 156 8.87 -9.64 15.38
C LEU A 156 8.62 -9.85 16.87
N ASP A 157 7.52 -9.31 17.40
CA ASP A 157 7.20 -9.36 18.83
C ASP A 157 6.58 -10.70 19.24
N HIS A 158 5.78 -11.28 18.36
CA HIS A 158 5.03 -12.51 18.58
C HIS A 158 5.14 -13.46 17.38
N PRO A 159 6.36 -13.93 17.05
CA PRO A 159 6.61 -14.75 15.86
C PRO A 159 5.80 -16.06 15.85
N GLN A 160 5.37 -16.56 17.02
CA GLN A 160 4.53 -17.75 17.16
C GLN A 160 3.15 -17.63 16.50
N PHE A 161 2.67 -16.40 16.26
CA PHE A 161 1.41 -16.15 15.55
C PHE A 161 1.60 -15.97 14.04
N CYS A 162 2.83 -16.10 13.55
CA CYS A 162 3.21 -15.86 12.16
C CYS A 162 3.80 -17.11 11.51
N ARG A 163 3.79 -17.14 10.18
CA ARG A 163 4.51 -18.18 9.43
C ARG A 163 6.02 -17.93 9.53
N PRO A 164 6.85 -18.93 9.91
CA PRO A 164 8.28 -18.71 10.17
C PRO A 164 9.05 -18.10 9.00
N ASP A 165 8.70 -18.46 7.76
CA ASP A 165 9.32 -17.96 6.53
C ASP A 165 9.07 -16.47 6.25
N THR A 166 8.05 -15.88 6.87
CA THR A 166 7.70 -14.47 6.68
C THR A 166 8.50 -13.51 7.55
N ILE A 167 9.03 -13.99 8.69
CA ILE A 167 9.71 -13.18 9.71
C ILE A 167 10.99 -12.53 9.16
N PRO A 168 11.92 -13.25 8.48
CA PRO A 168 13.12 -12.62 7.94
C PRO A 168 12.79 -11.54 6.91
N GLY A 169 11.73 -11.76 6.11
CA GLY A 169 11.23 -10.79 5.15
C GLY A 169 10.72 -9.52 5.83
N PHE A 170 9.93 -9.67 6.89
CA PHE A 170 9.40 -8.54 7.65
C PHE A 170 10.51 -7.74 8.35
N ARG A 171 11.48 -8.41 8.98
CA ARG A 171 12.66 -7.74 9.59
C ARG A 171 13.40 -6.86 8.58
N ARG A 172 13.61 -7.35 7.35
CA ARG A 172 14.23 -6.56 6.27
C ARG A 172 13.39 -5.34 5.87
N LYS A 173 12.05 -5.45 5.90
CA LYS A 173 11.17 -4.30 5.64
C LYS A 173 11.30 -3.24 6.72
N ILE A 174 11.22 -3.63 7.99
CA ILE A 174 11.35 -2.71 9.14
C ILE A 174 12.70 -2.02 9.13
N SER A 175 13.78 -2.76 8.86
CA SER A 175 15.11 -2.16 8.65
C SER A 175 15.12 -1.16 7.49
N ALA A 176 14.52 -1.46 6.34
CA ALA A 176 14.46 -0.51 5.23
C ALA A 176 13.65 0.75 5.57
N VAL A 177 12.56 0.62 6.32
CA VAL A 177 11.77 1.75 6.81
C VAL A 177 12.60 2.61 7.76
N ALA A 178 13.28 2.00 8.75
CA ALA A 178 14.14 2.70 9.69
C ALA A 178 15.19 3.58 8.99
N HIS A 179 15.82 3.06 7.92
CA HIS A 179 16.89 3.76 7.21
C HIS A 179 16.41 4.85 6.25
N HIS A 180 15.21 4.71 5.67
CA HIS A 180 14.80 5.55 4.53
C HIS A 180 13.50 6.31 4.72
N ALA A 181 12.67 6.00 5.72
CA ALA A 181 11.47 6.77 5.96
C ALA A 181 11.83 8.14 6.57
N ASP A 182 11.14 9.17 6.10
CA ASP A 182 11.16 10.50 6.69
C ASP A 182 10.09 10.61 7.78
N LEU A 183 8.96 9.89 7.59
CA LEU A 183 7.85 9.82 8.53
C LEU A 183 7.31 8.40 8.65
N VAL A 184 7.05 7.96 9.88
CA VAL A 184 6.32 6.73 10.16
C VAL A 184 5.00 7.05 10.85
N ILE A 185 3.92 6.48 10.33
CA ILE A 185 2.58 6.60 10.88
C ILE A 185 2.29 5.31 11.66
N HIS A 186 1.93 5.46 12.93
CA HIS A 186 1.61 4.34 13.82
C HIS A 186 0.11 4.33 14.11
N SER A 187 -0.48 3.15 14.17
CA SER A 187 -1.91 2.94 14.45
C SER A 187 -2.28 3.34 15.89
N THR A 188 -1.36 3.16 16.85
CA THR A 188 -1.54 3.48 18.27
C THR A 188 -0.22 3.90 18.91
N GLN A 189 -0.27 4.43 20.14
CA GLN A 189 0.92 4.74 20.92
C GLN A 189 1.72 3.48 21.31
N ASP A 190 1.04 2.35 21.58
CA ASP A 190 1.69 1.06 21.84
C ASP A 190 2.44 0.55 20.59
N ALA A 191 1.80 0.60 19.43
CA ALA A 191 2.43 0.23 18.16
C ALA A 191 3.65 1.11 17.88
N ARG A 192 3.59 2.41 18.21
CA ARG A 192 4.72 3.32 18.13
C ARG A 192 5.88 2.87 19.00
N ALA A 193 5.66 2.64 20.30
CA ALA A 193 6.72 2.23 21.22
C ALA A 193 7.43 0.95 20.77
N LYS A 194 6.67 -0.07 20.35
CA LYS A 194 7.23 -1.34 19.83
C LYS A 194 8.00 -1.12 18.53
N THR A 195 7.43 -0.38 17.59
CA THR A 195 8.08 -0.12 16.29
C THR A 195 9.37 0.68 16.46
N GLU A 196 9.37 1.72 17.29
CA GLU A 196 10.55 2.55 17.56
C GLU A 196 11.67 1.75 18.24
N SER A 197 11.34 0.77 19.10
CA SER A 197 12.32 -0.17 19.66
C SER A 197 13.02 -0.98 18.55
N HIS A 198 12.26 -1.53 17.59
CA HIS A 198 12.82 -2.24 16.44
C HIS A 198 13.64 -1.32 15.52
N PHE A 199 13.21 -0.07 15.35
CA PHE A 199 13.94 0.94 14.58
C PHE A 199 15.26 1.32 15.25
N SER A 200 15.28 1.49 16.56
CA SER A 200 16.49 1.74 17.34
C SER A 200 17.48 0.59 17.18
N ALA A 201 17.03 -0.65 17.26
CA ALA A 201 17.86 -1.84 17.00
C ALA A 201 18.36 -1.91 15.55
N ALA A 202 17.65 -1.29 14.60
CA ALA A 202 18.07 -1.16 13.21
C ALA A 202 18.98 0.05 12.94
N GLY A 203 19.28 0.89 13.94
CA GLY A 203 20.26 1.98 13.87
C GLY A 203 19.71 3.38 13.55
N ARG A 204 18.39 3.54 13.36
CA ARG A 204 17.77 4.86 13.15
C ARG A 204 16.29 4.81 13.50
N VAL A 205 15.81 5.83 14.21
CA VAL A 205 14.38 6.04 14.50
C VAL A 205 13.88 7.23 13.68
N PRO A 206 13.07 7.02 12.62
CA PRO A 206 12.43 8.10 11.88
C PRO A 206 11.46 8.92 12.74
N ALA A 207 11.07 10.11 12.27
CA ALA A 207 9.99 10.86 12.91
C ALA A 207 8.71 10.03 12.90
N GLY A 208 8.02 9.98 14.05
CA GLY A 208 6.83 9.16 14.25
C GLY A 208 5.61 10.00 14.63
N VAL A 209 4.46 9.70 14.02
CA VAL A 209 3.15 10.24 14.42
C VAL A 209 2.18 9.09 14.68
N VAL A 210 1.26 9.29 15.62
CA VAL A 210 0.16 8.35 15.85
C VAL A 210 -1.06 8.86 15.11
N ALA A 211 -1.64 8.00 14.27
CA ALA A 211 -2.91 8.26 13.59
C ALA A 211 -3.79 7.01 13.72
N ASN A 212 -4.78 7.11 14.60
CA ASN A 212 -5.72 6.03 14.86
C ASN A 212 -6.47 5.65 13.58
N LEU A 213 -6.64 4.34 13.35
CA LEU A 213 -7.38 3.86 12.20
C LEU A 213 -8.85 4.26 12.33
N GLY A 214 -9.31 5.09 11.38
CA GLY A 214 -10.72 5.42 11.25
C GLY A 214 -11.52 4.23 10.71
N VAL A 215 -12.79 4.17 11.10
CA VAL A 215 -13.79 3.31 10.47
C VAL A 215 -14.83 4.20 9.78
N PRO A 216 -15.39 3.80 8.63
CA PRO A 216 -16.61 4.43 8.15
C PRO A 216 -17.66 4.29 9.24
N VAL A 217 -18.13 5.41 9.78
CA VAL A 217 -19.23 5.40 10.74
C VAL A 217 -20.49 5.07 9.95
N PRO A 218 -21.14 3.91 10.19
CA PRO A 218 -22.38 3.60 9.50
C PRO A 218 -23.44 4.63 9.90
N GLU A 219 -24.26 5.05 8.95
CA GLU A 219 -25.46 5.79 9.31
C GLU A 219 -26.40 4.86 10.09
N PRO A 220 -26.94 5.29 11.25
CA PRO A 220 -27.90 4.50 12.00
C PRO A 220 -29.09 4.11 11.11
N GLY A 221 -29.30 2.81 10.94
CA GLY A 221 -30.46 2.25 10.24
C GLY A 221 -31.48 1.68 11.22
N PRO A 222 -32.68 1.30 10.73
CA PRO A 222 -33.63 0.56 11.54
C PRO A 222 -33.00 -0.76 12.01
N LEU A 223 -33.36 -1.19 13.23
CA LEU A 223 -32.97 -2.50 13.73
C LEU A 223 -33.56 -3.59 12.80
N PRO A 224 -32.83 -4.70 12.55
CA PRO A 224 -33.38 -5.82 11.81
C PRO A 224 -34.70 -6.30 12.44
N GLU A 225 -35.67 -6.71 11.62
CA GLU A 225 -36.90 -7.32 12.13
C GLU A 225 -36.56 -8.53 13.04
N GLY A 226 -37.13 -8.55 14.23
CA GLY A 226 -36.88 -9.59 15.24
C GLY A 226 -35.58 -9.43 16.04
N PHE A 227 -34.83 -8.34 15.85
CA PHE A 227 -33.72 -8.01 16.75
C PHE A 227 -34.24 -7.39 18.04
N ASP A 228 -34.27 -8.17 19.12
CA ASP A 228 -34.54 -7.68 20.47
C ASP A 228 -33.21 -7.39 21.19
N PRO A 229 -32.90 -6.11 21.47
CA PRO A 229 -31.78 -5.78 22.30
C PRO A 229 -32.01 -6.30 23.75
N LEU A 230 -31.45 -7.46 24.10
CA LEU A 230 -31.02 -7.88 25.47
C LEU A 230 -30.00 -6.94 26.21
N PRO A 231 -30.39 -6.16 27.24
CA PRO A 231 -29.51 -5.18 27.91
C PRO A 231 -28.08 -5.69 28.27
N PRO A 232 -27.02 -4.85 28.26
CA PRO A 232 -27.03 -3.38 28.42
C PRO A 232 -26.37 -2.66 27.22
N TYR A 233 -27.17 -2.33 26.21
CA TYR A 233 -26.82 -1.35 25.17
C TYR A 233 -27.64 -0.09 25.35
#